data_AF-A0A820M3U2-F1
#
_entry.id   AF-A0A820M3U2-F1
#
_cell.length_a   1.000
_cell.length_b   1.000
_cell.length_c   1.000
_cell.angle_alpha   90.00
_cell.angle_beta   90.00
_cell.angle_gamma   90.00
#
_symmetry.space_group_name_H-M   'P 1'
#
loop_
_entity.id
_entity.type
_entity.pdbx_description
1 polymer ?
#
loop_
_entity_poly.entity_id
_entity_poly.type
_entity_poly.pdbx_seq_one_letter_code
_entity_poly.pdbx_strand_id
1 'polypeptide(L)'
;FGCGCWAERNDACSVAIASSGTGEFLMKSLFSKSICDACSFDDLTPETIRIHLNKIFLNRIMTPINADKYFGFILLKMITNENQSRLVEFLCAHNTQTMFIGYMTTNQSKVTTVFSELKSNDPLSINIDSIHLT
;
A
#
# COMPACT_ATOMS: atom_id res chain seq x y z
N PHE A 1 -16.86 2.82 -4.24
CA PHE A 1 -16.25 3.67 -3.19
C PHE A 1 -15.26 2.82 -2.40
N GLY A 2 -14.11 3.37 -1.99
CA GLY A 2 -13.09 2.65 -1.20
C GLY A 2 -12.24 1.60 -1.92
N CYS A 3 -12.35 1.50 -3.24
CA CYS A 3 -11.58 0.56 -4.06
C CYS A 3 -10.31 1.16 -4.69
N GLY A 4 -10.34 2.45 -5.07
CA GLY A 4 -9.21 3.16 -5.70
C GLY A 4 -8.37 4.00 -4.73
N CYS A 5 -8.98 4.52 -3.67
CA CYS A 5 -8.27 5.19 -2.59
C CYS A 5 -9.05 5.08 -1.28
N TRP A 6 -8.34 5.31 -0.17
CA TRP A 6 -8.92 5.45 1.15
C TRP A 6 -8.03 6.33 2.02
N ALA A 7 -8.62 7.00 2.99
CA ALA A 7 -7.89 7.70 4.04
C ALA A 7 -8.68 7.62 5.34
N GLU A 8 -8.00 7.32 6.43
CA GLU A 8 -8.58 7.16 7.74
C GLU A 8 -7.65 7.75 8.79
N ARG A 9 -8.22 8.55 9.68
CA ARG A 9 -7.50 9.16 10.80
C ARG A 9 -7.97 8.53 12.09
N ASN A 10 -7.03 7.97 12.84
CA ASN A 10 -7.19 7.61 14.23
C ASN A 10 -6.15 8.40 15.06
N ASP A 11 -6.39 8.58 16.35
CA ASP A 11 -5.57 9.43 17.23
C ASP A 11 -4.12 8.91 17.34
N ALA A 12 -3.93 7.59 17.34
CA ALA A 12 -2.61 6.95 17.39
C ALA A 12 -2.02 6.66 16.00
N CYS A 13 -2.87 6.41 15.00
CA CYS A 13 -2.46 5.92 13.69
C CYS A 13 -3.35 6.49 12.57
N SER A 14 -2.77 7.15 11.58
CA SER A 14 -3.51 7.61 10.39
C SER A 14 -2.97 6.91 9.15
N VAL A 15 -3.85 6.40 8.30
CA VAL A 15 -3.47 5.65 7.09
C VAL A 15 -4.14 6.24 5.87
N ALA A 16 -3.41 6.38 4.78
CA ALA A 16 -3.93 6.76 3.47
C ALA A 16 -3.35 5.85 2.40
N ILE A 17 -4.16 5.49 1.41
CA ILE A 17 -3.79 4.58 0.33
C ILE A 17 -4.39 5.04 -0.99
N ALA A 18 -3.63 4.86 -2.07
CA ALA A 18 -4.10 4.98 -3.44
C ALA A 18 -3.65 3.75 -4.23
N SER A 19 -4.54 3.19 -5.05
CA SER A 19 -4.32 1.96 -5.83
C SER A 19 -4.53 2.20 -7.33
N SER A 20 -3.92 1.34 -8.13
CA SER A 20 -4.01 1.27 -9.59
C SER A 20 -3.92 -0.20 -10.01
N GLY A 21 -4.39 -0.56 -11.20
CA GLY A 21 -4.40 -1.94 -11.69
C GLY A 21 -5.71 -2.32 -12.39
N THR A 22 -6.03 -3.61 -12.39
CA THR A 22 -7.27 -4.12 -13.01
C THR A 22 -8.48 -3.59 -12.24
N GLY A 23 -9.21 -2.65 -12.83
CA GLY A 23 -10.33 -1.97 -12.15
C GLY A 23 -11.39 -2.93 -11.60
N GLU A 24 -11.74 -3.98 -12.35
CA GLU A 24 -12.69 -5.00 -11.88
C GLU A 24 -12.20 -5.72 -10.62
N PHE A 25 -10.92 -6.13 -10.60
CA PHE A 25 -10.29 -6.76 -9.44
C PHE A 25 -10.36 -5.84 -8.22
N LEU A 26 -9.90 -4.59 -8.37
CA LEU A 26 -9.85 -3.61 -7.28
C LEU A 26 -11.24 -3.27 -6.74
N MET A 27 -12.22 -3.11 -7.63
CA MET A 27 -13.60 -2.82 -7.27
C MET A 27 -14.25 -3.97 -6.50
N LYS A 28 -14.15 -5.19 -7.04
CA LYS A 28 -14.78 -6.35 -6.42
C LYS A 28 -14.14 -6.73 -5.10
N SER A 29 -12.87 -6.41 -4.88
CA SER A 29 -12.15 -6.73 -3.65
C SER A 29 -12.16 -5.62 -2.60
N LEU A 30 -12.82 -4.47 -2.84
CA LEU A 30 -12.71 -3.26 -1.99
C LEU A 30 -11.25 -2.93 -1.63
N PHE A 31 -10.36 -3.06 -2.62
CA PHE A 31 -8.92 -3.23 -2.41
C PHE A 31 -8.30 -2.20 -1.45
N SER A 32 -8.46 -0.91 -1.74
CA SER A 32 -7.86 0.15 -0.92
C SER A 32 -8.33 0.11 0.53
N LYS A 33 -9.64 -0.04 0.78
CA LYS A 33 -10.18 -0.13 2.14
C LYS A 33 -9.65 -1.37 2.87
N SER A 34 -9.67 -2.54 2.23
CA SER A 34 -9.18 -3.78 2.85
C SER A 34 -7.71 -3.74 3.22
N ILE A 35 -6.85 -3.15 2.38
CA ILE A 35 -5.43 -2.96 2.72
C ILE A 35 -5.27 -1.91 3.82
N CYS A 36 -6.01 -0.80 3.76
CA CYS A 36 -5.95 0.24 4.78
C CYS A 36 -6.29 -0.32 6.16
N ASP A 37 -7.40 -1.06 6.27
CA ASP A 37 -7.84 -1.69 7.51
C ASP A 37 -6.76 -2.62 8.08
N ALA A 38 -6.15 -3.41 7.20
CA ALA A 38 -5.11 -4.34 7.58
C ALA A 38 -3.84 -3.65 8.09
N CYS A 39 -3.47 -2.51 7.49
CA CYS A 39 -2.27 -1.75 7.84
C CYS A 39 -2.46 -0.79 9.03
N SER A 40 -3.70 -0.50 9.42
CA SER A 40 -4.01 0.36 10.56
C SER A 40 -3.59 -0.26 11.90
N PHE A 41 -3.68 -1.58 12.03
CA PHE A 41 -3.41 -2.31 13.28
C PHE A 41 -2.03 -2.97 13.33
N ASP A 42 -1.51 -3.40 12.18
CA ASP A 42 -0.28 -4.16 12.10
C ASP A 42 0.93 -3.29 11.70
N ASP A 43 2.13 -3.71 12.09
CA ASP A 43 3.38 -3.11 11.61
C ASP A 43 3.55 -3.32 10.10
N LEU A 44 4.10 -2.30 9.43
CA LEU A 44 4.37 -2.35 8.00
C LEU A 44 5.65 -3.14 7.73
N THR A 45 5.50 -4.46 7.65
CA THR A 45 6.57 -5.37 7.21
C THR A 45 6.20 -6.04 5.88
N PRO A 46 7.20 -6.43 5.05
CA PRO A 46 6.92 -7.16 3.81
C PRO A 46 6.06 -8.41 4.02
N GLU A 47 6.27 -9.13 5.13
CA GLU A 47 5.50 -10.35 5.46
C GLU A 47 4.04 -10.04 5.82
N THR A 48 3.79 -9.02 6.65
CA THR A 48 2.43 -8.55 6.97
C THR A 48 1.67 -8.21 5.68
N ILE A 49 2.31 -7.48 4.76
CA ILE A 49 1.71 -7.08 3.49
C ILE A 49 1.41 -8.29 2.61
N ARG A 50 2.33 -9.27 2.52
CA ARG A 50 2.10 -10.54 1.79
C ARG A 50 0.91 -11.30 2.34
N ILE A 51 0.79 -11.42 3.66
CA ILE A 51 -0.32 -12.13 4.31
C ILE A 51 -1.66 -11.48 3.95
N HIS A 52 -1.75 -10.15 4.04
CA HIS A 52 -2.99 -9.44 3.74
C HIS A 52 -3.35 -9.47 2.26
N LEU A 53 -2.36 -9.32 1.37
CA LEU A 53 -2.58 -9.49 -0.07
C LEU A 53 -3.04 -10.90 -0.41
N ASN A 54 -2.40 -11.93 0.15
CA ASN A 54 -2.83 -13.32 -0.07
C ASN A 54 -4.28 -13.54 0.37
N LYS A 55 -4.72 -12.99 1.51
CA LYS A 55 -6.12 -13.06 1.94
C LYS A 55 -7.08 -12.44 0.92
N ILE A 56 -6.74 -11.28 0.37
CA ILE A 56 -7.53 -10.61 -0.67
C ILE A 56 -7.58 -11.47 -1.95
N PHE A 57 -6.45 -12.02 -2.38
CA PHE A 57 -6.33 -12.84 -3.59
C PHE A 57 -7.09 -14.17 -3.49
N LEU A 58 -7.06 -14.79 -2.31
CA LEU A 58 -7.73 -16.04 -1.99
C LEU A 58 -9.23 -15.86 -1.76
N ASN A 59 -9.73 -14.62 -1.67
CA ASN A 59 -11.17 -14.37 -1.58
C ASN A 59 -11.86 -14.62 -2.94
N ARG A 60 -12.22 -15.90 -3.15
CA ARG A 60 -12.82 -16.43 -4.38
C ARG A 60 -14.23 -15.92 -4.66
N ILE A 61 -14.93 -15.40 -3.64
CA ILE A 61 -16.26 -14.81 -3.82
C ILE A 61 -16.17 -13.52 -4.64
N MET A 62 -15.04 -12.82 -4.54
CA MET A 62 -14.86 -11.50 -5.13
C MET A 62 -14.29 -11.57 -6.55
N THR A 63 -13.56 -12.62 -6.95
CA THR A 63 -12.84 -12.62 -8.24
C THR A 63 -12.84 -13.99 -8.92
N PRO A 64 -13.16 -14.07 -10.24
CA PRO A 64 -13.06 -15.31 -11.01
C PRO A 64 -11.64 -15.91 -10.97
N ILE A 65 -11.54 -17.23 -11.11
CA ILE A 65 -10.26 -17.97 -11.05
C ILE A 65 -9.29 -17.52 -12.14
N ASN A 66 -9.79 -17.14 -13.32
CA ASN A 66 -8.99 -16.79 -14.50
C ASN A 66 -8.93 -15.28 -14.78
N ALA A 67 -9.30 -14.42 -13.82
CA ALA A 67 -9.23 -12.98 -14.03
C ALA A 67 -7.81 -12.47 -13.81
N ASP A 68 -7.40 -11.48 -14.60
CA ASP A 68 -6.14 -10.76 -14.38
C ASP A 68 -6.21 -9.95 -13.07
N LYS A 69 -5.44 -10.35 -12.07
CA LYS A 69 -5.44 -9.74 -10.74
C LYS A 69 -4.27 -8.77 -10.57
N TYR A 70 -4.12 -7.82 -11.49
CA TYR A 70 -3.04 -6.83 -11.39
C TYR A 70 -3.40 -5.69 -10.44
N PHE A 71 -2.45 -5.31 -9.60
CA PHE A 71 -2.54 -4.17 -8.71
C PHE A 71 -1.17 -3.52 -8.51
N GLY A 72 -1.21 -2.25 -8.17
CA GLY A 72 -0.15 -1.49 -7.53
C GLY A 72 -0.78 -0.50 -6.56
N PHE A 73 -0.13 -0.21 -5.45
CA PHE A 73 -0.60 0.81 -4.52
C PHE A 73 0.56 1.52 -3.83
N ILE A 74 0.25 2.72 -3.35
CA ILE A 74 1.06 3.47 -2.40
C ILE A 74 0.25 3.65 -1.12
N LEU A 75 0.92 3.55 0.01
CA LEU A 75 0.33 3.68 1.34
C LEU A 75 1.21 4.60 2.19
N LEU A 76 0.57 5.49 2.92
CA LEU A 76 1.16 6.32 3.95
C LEU A 76 0.55 5.92 5.28
N LYS A 77 1.40 5.56 6.25
CA LYS A 77 1.00 5.32 7.64
C LYS A 77 1.71 6.32 8.52
N MET A 78 0.96 7.09 9.29
CA MET A 78 1.48 8.04 10.26
C MET A 78 1.21 7.52 11.66
N ILE A 79 2.28 7.29 12.41
CA ILE A 79 2.23 6.89 13.82
C ILE A 79 2.52 8.13 14.66
N THR A 80 1.59 8.47 15.55
CA THR A 80 1.77 9.57 16.51
C THR A 80 2.15 8.97 17.86
N ASN A 81 3.38 9.22 18.30
CA ASN A 81 3.86 8.73 19.59
C ASN A 81 3.35 9.62 20.74
N GLU A 82 3.47 9.14 21.98
CA GLU A 82 3.06 9.86 23.19
C GLU A 82 3.69 11.26 23.30
N ASN A 83 4.92 11.41 22.83
CA ASN A 83 5.65 12.68 22.81
C ASN A 83 5.24 13.62 21.66
N GLN A 84 4.12 13.33 20.97
CA GLN A 84 3.63 14.03 19.78
C GLN A 84 4.58 14.01 18.57
N SER A 85 5.65 13.21 18.63
CA SER A 85 6.50 12.95 17.46
C SER A 85 5.74 12.11 16.43
N ARG A 86 5.94 12.41 15.15
CA ARG A 86 5.26 11.76 14.04
C ARG A 86 6.27 10.99 13.19
N LEU A 87 6.07 9.68 13.12
CA LEU A 87 6.77 8.82 12.17
C LEU A 87 5.83 8.58 10.98
N VAL A 88 6.33 8.77 9.76
CA VAL A 88 5.59 8.42 8.55
C VAL A 88 6.27 7.27 7.86
N GLU A 89 5.56 6.17 7.67
CA GLU A 89 5.99 5.05 6.86
C GLU A 89 5.33 5.17 5.49
N PHE A 90 6.15 5.13 4.45
CA PHE A 90 5.73 5.06 3.07
C PHE A 90 5.93 3.65 2.55
N LEU A 91 4.87 3.03 2.05
CA LEU A 91 4.89 1.70 1.45
C LEU A 91 4.43 1.81 0.01
N CYS A 92 5.09 1.07 -0.88
CA CYS A 92 4.55 0.76 -2.18
C CYS A 92 4.66 -0.73 -2.48
N ALA A 93 3.66 -1.27 -3.16
CA ALA A 93 3.68 -2.66 -3.60
C ALA A 93 2.89 -2.86 -4.88
N HIS A 94 3.34 -3.79 -5.72
CA HIS A 94 2.66 -4.14 -6.96
C HIS A 94 3.02 -5.55 -7.45
N ASN A 95 2.13 -6.15 -8.24
CA ASN A 95 2.39 -7.39 -8.99
C ASN A 95 2.40 -7.19 -10.51
N THR A 96 2.35 -5.94 -10.98
CA THR A 96 2.60 -5.58 -12.38
C THR A 96 4.09 -5.72 -12.71
N GLN A 97 4.44 -5.80 -14.00
CA GLN A 97 5.84 -5.84 -14.44
C GLN A 97 6.65 -4.66 -13.90
N THR A 98 6.06 -3.47 -13.89
CA THR A 98 6.68 -2.23 -13.41
C THR A 98 5.69 -1.33 -12.69
N MET A 99 6.18 -0.50 -11.78
CA MET A 99 5.45 0.62 -11.17
C MET A 99 6.39 1.82 -10.98
N PHE A 100 5.96 3.01 -11.43
CA PHE A 100 6.69 4.26 -11.23
C PHE A 100 6.08 5.04 -10.07
N ILE A 101 6.94 5.53 -9.18
CA ILE A 101 6.53 6.20 -7.95
C ILE A 101 7.39 7.45 -7.78
N GLY A 102 6.76 8.54 -7.38
CA GLY A 102 7.43 9.77 -6.95
C GLY A 102 6.89 10.17 -5.59
N TYR A 103 7.78 10.43 -4.63
CA TYR A 103 7.40 10.96 -3.33
C TYR A 103 8.41 12.00 -2.85
N MET A 104 7.97 12.88 -1.96
CA MET A 104 8.77 14.00 -1.47
C MET A 104 8.28 14.42 -0.09
N THR A 105 9.21 14.77 0.80
CA THR A 105 8.91 15.41 2.08
C THR A 105 9.05 16.92 1.97
N THR A 106 8.44 17.67 2.90
CA THR A 106 8.55 19.14 2.95
C THR A 106 9.99 19.64 3.13
N ASN A 107 10.89 18.78 3.63
CA ASN A 107 12.27 19.13 3.95
C ASN A 107 13.24 18.77 2.80
N GLN A 108 12.74 18.10 1.76
CA GLN A 108 13.53 17.80 0.55
C GLN A 108 13.40 18.94 -0.47
N SER A 109 14.43 19.12 -1.28
CA SER A 109 14.43 20.07 -2.42
C SER A 109 14.24 19.38 -3.77
N LYS A 110 14.25 18.04 -3.80
CA LYS A 110 14.07 17.20 -4.98
C LYS A 110 13.17 16.03 -4.65
N VAL A 111 12.36 15.62 -5.62
CA VAL A 111 11.51 14.43 -5.54
C VAL A 111 12.37 13.16 -5.55
N THR A 112 12.03 12.19 -4.71
CA THR A 112 12.54 10.83 -4.81
C THR A 112 11.70 10.08 -5.84
N THR A 113 12.33 9.54 -6.88
CA THR A 113 11.67 8.72 -7.89
C THR A 113 12.13 7.28 -7.79
N VAL A 114 11.19 6.34 -7.81
CA VAL A 114 11.45 4.90 -7.78
C VAL A 114 10.84 4.27 -9.03
N PHE A 115 11.67 3.59 -9.80
CA PHE A 115 11.23 2.66 -10.84
C PHE A 115 11.32 1.24 -10.25
N SER A 116 10.16 0.69 -9.90
CA SER A 116 10.07 -0.63 -9.27
C SER A 116 9.74 -1.68 -10.34
N GLU A 117 10.58 -2.70 -10.44
CA GLU A 117 10.42 -3.83 -11.36
C GLU A 117 10.12 -5.11 -10.59
N LEU A 118 9.25 -5.95 -11.16
CA LEU A 118 8.97 -7.28 -10.61
C LEU A 118 10.15 -8.22 -10.87
N LYS A 119 10.70 -8.80 -9.79
CA LYS A 119 11.78 -9.78 -9.90
C LYS A 119 11.22 -11.11 -10.40
N SER A 120 11.97 -11.81 -11.26
CA SER A 120 11.50 -13.04 -11.94
C SER A 120 11.02 -14.17 -11.01
N ASN A 121 11.47 -14.18 -9.75
CA ASN A 121 11.14 -15.22 -8.76
C ASN A 121 10.19 -14.74 -7.66
N ASP A 122 9.70 -13.50 -7.71
CA ASP A 122 8.82 -12.94 -6.70
C ASP A 122 7.52 -12.46 -7.35
N PRO A 123 6.34 -13.00 -6.96
CA PRO A 123 5.06 -12.54 -7.51
C PRO A 123 4.67 -11.13 -7.03
N LEU A 124 5.47 -10.50 -6.16
CA LEU A 124 5.16 -9.21 -5.55
C LEU A 124 6.43 -8.37 -5.34
N SER A 125 6.43 -7.13 -5.80
CA SER A 125 7.40 -6.13 -5.36
C SER A 125 6.84 -5.36 -4.17
N ILE A 126 7.66 -5.17 -3.13
CA ILE A 126 7.32 -4.40 -1.92
C ILE A 126 8.52 -3.53 -1.57
N ASN A 127 8.29 -2.24 -1.36
CA ASN A 127 9.29 -1.31 -0.87
C ASN A 127 8.68 -0.44 0.24
N ILE A 128 9.40 -0.31 1.36
CA ILE A 128 8.97 0.38 2.56
C ILE A 128 10.08 1.34 2.97
N ASP A 129 9.73 2.62 3.10
CA ASP A 129 10.61 3.70 3.50
C ASP A 129 10.05 4.38 4.77
N SER A 130 10.84 4.39 5.84
CA SER A 130 10.50 5.12 7.08
C SER A 130 11.01 6.56 7.01
N ILE A 131 10.09 7.51 6.99
CA ILE A 131 10.33 8.94 6.88
C ILE A 131 10.07 9.60 8.24
N HIS A 132 11.13 10.16 8.83
CA HIS A 132 11.02 10.95 10.05
C HIS A 132 10.65 12.38 9.69
N LEU A 133 9.51 12.85 10.19
CA LEU A 133 9.13 14.26 10.09
C LEU A 133 9.70 14.98 11.32
N THR A 134 10.75 15.79 11.12
CA THR A 134 11.29 16.72 12.13
C THR A 134 10.44 17.97 12.24
#